data_AF-A0A523F2H8-F1
#
_entry.id   AF-A0A523F2H8-F1
#
_cell.length_a   1.000
_cell.length_b   1.000
_cell.length_c   1.000
_cell.angle_alpha   90.00
_cell.angle_beta   90.00
_cell.angle_gamma   90.00
#
_symmetry.space_group_name_H-M   'P 1'
#
loop_
_entity.id
_entity.type
_entity.pdbx_description
1 polymer ?
#
loop_
_entity_poly.entity_id
_entity_poly.type
_entity_poly.pdbx_seq_one_letter_code
_entity_poly.pdbx_strand_id
1 'polypeptide(L)'
;MTTATAQLNNVNIAAIGILVEAIAAEPEHAETTWHASVEWDGGFHTTTTIRDFEPFATDEPEVLGGTDKAPNPVEHLIAALGSCLAIGYAANATVAGIRLDTL
;
A
#
# COMPACT_ATOMS: atom_id res chain seq x y z
N MET A 1 2.57 37.07 -0.69
CA MET A 1 2.66 35.98 -1.68
C MET A 1 3.00 34.72 -0.91
N THR A 2 2.05 33.81 -0.78
CA THR A 2 2.23 32.55 -0.06
C THR A 2 2.90 31.59 -1.02
N THR A 3 4.19 31.31 -0.82
CA THR A 3 4.90 30.31 -1.61
C THR A 3 4.33 28.94 -1.22
N ALA A 4 3.37 28.45 -1.99
CA ALA A 4 3.00 27.05 -1.95
C ALA A 4 4.23 26.27 -2.41
N THR A 5 4.93 25.65 -1.47
CA THR A 5 5.99 24.70 -1.77
C THR A 5 5.33 23.60 -2.59
N ALA A 6 5.53 23.61 -3.91
CA ALA A 6 4.94 22.62 -4.79
C ALA A 6 5.39 21.23 -4.31
N GLN A 7 4.46 20.41 -3.84
CA GLN A 7 4.75 19.00 -3.54
C GLN A 7 5.11 18.32 -4.86
N LEU A 8 6.38 18.00 -5.03
CA LEU A 8 6.83 17.21 -6.16
C LEU A 8 6.16 15.82 -6.09
N ASN A 9 5.58 15.37 -7.20
CA ASN A 9 4.80 14.12 -7.31
C ASN A 9 3.65 13.99 -6.30
N ASN A 10 3.15 15.09 -5.73
CA ASN A 10 2.14 15.11 -4.67
C ASN A 10 2.51 14.28 -3.42
N VAL A 11 3.81 14.06 -3.20
CA VAL A 11 4.31 13.36 -2.02
C VAL A 11 4.59 14.40 -0.92
N ASN A 12 4.12 14.13 0.30
CA ASN A 12 4.44 14.96 1.46
C ASN A 12 5.87 14.70 1.93
N ILE A 13 6.83 15.28 1.21
CA ILE A 13 8.26 15.08 1.46
C ILE A 13 8.70 15.57 2.85
N ALA A 14 8.03 16.59 3.40
CA ALA A 14 8.32 17.09 4.74
C ALA A 14 8.01 16.05 5.82
N ALA A 15 6.88 15.32 5.70
CA ALA A 15 6.53 14.25 6.63
C ALA A 15 7.54 13.09 6.56
N ILE A 16 8.03 12.75 5.36
CA ILE A 16 9.08 11.73 5.18
C ILE A 16 10.38 12.18 5.87
N GLY A 17 10.78 13.45 5.70
CA GLY A 17 11.96 14.01 6.37
C GLY A 17 11.88 13.89 7.89
N ILE A 18 10.74 14.24 8.48
CA ILE A 18 10.50 14.11 9.93
C ILE A 18 10.63 12.64 10.38
N LEU A 19 10.05 11.70 9.62
CA LEU A 19 10.17 10.28 9.93
C LEU A 19 11.62 9.80 9.88
N VAL A 20 12.39 10.23 8.87
CA VAL A 20 13.81 9.87 8.73
C VAL A 20 14.63 10.41 9.91
N GLU A 21 14.40 11.66 10.33
CA GLU A 21 15.06 12.25 11.50
C GLU A 21 14.74 11.48 12.79
N ALA A 22 13.48 11.11 12.99
CA ALA A 22 13.05 10.34 14.16
C ALA A 22 13.68 8.94 14.21
N ILE A 23 13.76 8.24 13.08
CA ILE A 23 14.42 6.93 12.98
C ILE A 23 15.94 7.04 13.13
N ALA A 24 16.56 8.10 12.59
CA ALA A 24 18.00 8.32 12.71
C ALA A 24 18.41 8.59 14.17
N ALA A 25 17.56 9.26 14.94
CA ALA A 25 17.77 9.49 16.36
C ALA A 25 17.54 8.22 17.20
N GLU A 26 16.47 7.48 16.90
CA GLU A 26 15.98 6.33 17.66
C GLU A 26 15.57 5.21 16.68
N PRO A 27 16.48 4.28 16.32
CA PRO A 27 16.25 3.25 15.30
C PRO A 27 15.05 2.33 15.55
N GLU A 28 14.64 2.15 16.79
CA GLU A 28 13.44 1.40 17.20
C GLU A 28 12.15 1.96 16.60
N HIS A 29 12.11 3.25 16.23
CA HIS A 29 10.96 3.84 15.54
C HIS A 29 10.74 3.27 14.14
N ALA A 30 11.71 2.56 13.56
CA ALA A 30 11.54 1.85 12.30
C ALA A 30 10.79 0.51 12.47
N GLU A 31 10.64 0.00 13.69
CA GLU A 31 9.93 -1.25 13.94
C GLU A 31 8.41 -1.02 13.84
N THR A 32 7.78 -1.73 12.91
CA THR A 32 6.33 -1.61 12.68
C THR A 32 5.67 -2.99 12.59
N THR A 33 4.44 -3.09 13.09
CA THR A 33 3.63 -4.32 13.02
C THR A 33 2.33 -4.05 12.30
N TRP A 34 2.05 -4.85 11.27
CA TRP A 34 0.94 -4.67 10.36
C TRP A 34 0.03 -5.89 10.46
N HIS A 35 -1.29 -5.70 10.43
CA HIS A 35 -2.27 -6.76 10.65
C HIS A 35 -3.38 -6.73 9.62
N ALA A 36 -3.89 -7.92 9.28
CA ALA A 36 -5.11 -8.14 8.52
C ALA A 36 -5.89 -9.28 9.20
N SER A 37 -7.22 -9.20 9.21
CA SER A 37 -8.09 -10.27 9.68
C SER A 37 -8.81 -10.89 8.48
N VAL A 38 -8.83 -12.22 8.40
CA VAL A 38 -9.49 -12.96 7.31
C VAL A 38 -10.53 -13.87 7.92
N GLU A 39 -11.77 -13.74 7.47
CA GLU A 39 -12.89 -14.61 7.81
C GLU A 39 -13.24 -15.49 6.60
N TRP A 40 -13.51 -16.77 6.85
CA TRP A 40 -13.93 -17.70 5.81
C TRP A 40 -15.45 -17.73 5.67
N ASP A 41 -15.93 -17.48 4.47
CA ASP A 41 -17.36 -17.30 4.18
C ASP A 41 -17.99 -18.54 3.49
N GLY A 42 -17.20 -19.60 3.28
CA GLY A 42 -17.63 -20.83 2.62
C GLY A 42 -17.04 -21.01 1.22
N GLY A 43 -16.76 -22.27 0.84
CA GLY A 43 -16.08 -22.55 -0.44
C GLY A 43 -14.69 -21.90 -0.46
N PHE A 44 -14.34 -21.24 -1.56
CA PHE A 44 -13.11 -20.42 -1.67
C PHE A 44 -13.31 -18.94 -1.35
N HIS A 45 -14.48 -18.55 -0.81
CA HIS A 45 -14.74 -17.18 -0.40
C HIS A 45 -14.16 -16.86 0.97
N THR A 46 -13.52 -15.70 1.06
CA THR A 46 -13.11 -15.08 2.32
C THR A 46 -13.34 -13.57 2.28
N THR A 47 -13.54 -12.98 3.45
CA THR A 47 -13.60 -11.53 3.64
C THR A 47 -12.41 -11.08 4.47
N THR A 48 -11.66 -10.10 3.95
CA THR A 48 -10.49 -9.53 4.62
C THR A 48 -10.79 -8.12 5.12
N THR A 49 -10.45 -7.87 6.38
CA THR A 49 -10.55 -6.55 7.05
C THR A 49 -9.18 -6.05 7.44
N ILE A 50 -8.87 -4.79 7.10
CA ILE A 50 -7.61 -4.11 7.43
C ILE A 50 -7.92 -2.73 8.01
N ARG A 51 -7.58 -2.53 9.29
CA ARG A 51 -7.92 -1.31 10.04
C ARG A 51 -9.42 -0.98 9.90
N ASP A 52 -9.74 0.29 9.66
CA ASP A 52 -11.11 0.81 9.50
C ASP A 52 -11.49 1.03 8.02
N PHE A 53 -10.80 0.36 7.08
CA PHE A 53 -11.18 0.41 5.67
C PHE A 53 -12.32 -0.56 5.37
N GLU A 54 -13.03 -0.30 4.28
CA GLU A 54 -14.05 -1.22 3.76
C GLU A 54 -13.44 -2.62 3.53
N PRO A 55 -14.06 -3.68 4.08
CA PRO A 55 -13.63 -5.04 3.84
C PRO A 55 -13.67 -5.41 2.36
N PHE A 56 -12.81 -6.34 1.95
CA PHE A 56 -12.78 -6.83 0.58
C PHE A 56 -12.80 -8.35 0.52
N ALA A 57 -13.44 -8.87 -0.52
CA ALA A 57 -13.57 -10.30 -0.75
C ALA A 57 -12.37 -10.87 -1.51
N THR A 58 -12.13 -12.17 -1.33
CA THR A 58 -11.22 -13.00 -2.13
C THR A 58 -11.95 -14.28 -2.51
N ASP A 59 -11.76 -14.75 -3.75
CA ASP A 59 -12.36 -15.97 -4.31
C ASP A 59 -11.33 -16.72 -5.17
N GLU A 60 -11.75 -17.70 -5.97
CA GLU A 60 -10.97 -18.30 -7.04
C GLU A 60 -11.78 -18.29 -8.36
N PRO A 61 -11.11 -18.31 -9.53
CA PRO A 61 -11.77 -18.53 -10.81
C PRO A 61 -12.52 -19.87 -10.86
N GLU A 62 -13.58 -19.95 -11.66
CA GLU A 62 -14.39 -21.18 -11.80
C GLU A 62 -13.55 -22.40 -12.21
N VAL A 63 -12.53 -22.20 -13.06
CA VAL A 63 -11.62 -23.28 -13.51
C VAL A 63 -10.76 -23.84 -12.37
N LEU A 64 -10.57 -23.07 -11.31
CA LEU A 64 -9.89 -23.49 -10.08
C LEU A 64 -10.89 -23.94 -8.99
N GLY A 65 -12.19 -23.95 -9.31
CA GLY A 65 -13.26 -24.41 -8.43
C GLY A 65 -13.90 -23.34 -7.54
N GLY A 66 -13.58 -22.06 -7.76
CA GLY A 66 -14.25 -20.95 -7.09
C GLY A 66 -15.47 -20.45 -7.85
N THR A 67 -15.87 -19.20 -7.60
CA THR A 67 -17.05 -18.61 -8.25
C THR A 67 -16.76 -17.34 -9.06
N ASP A 68 -15.49 -16.96 -9.18
CA ASP A 68 -15.03 -15.78 -9.92
C ASP A 68 -15.72 -14.46 -9.52
N LYS A 69 -16.15 -14.34 -8.25
CA LYS A 69 -16.87 -13.14 -7.73
C LYS A 69 -15.95 -12.12 -7.07
N ALA A 70 -14.67 -12.46 -6.88
CA ALA A 70 -13.64 -11.59 -6.34
C ALA A 70 -12.27 -12.02 -6.88
N PRO A 71 -11.24 -11.14 -6.84
CA PRO A 71 -9.89 -11.51 -7.23
C PRO A 71 -9.36 -12.66 -6.37
N ASN A 72 -8.46 -13.45 -6.96
CA ASN A 72 -7.84 -14.54 -6.24
C ASN A 72 -6.73 -14.07 -5.28
N PRO A 73 -6.30 -14.90 -4.31
CA PRO A 73 -5.29 -14.50 -3.34
C PRO A 73 -3.97 -14.05 -3.98
N VAL A 74 -3.60 -14.66 -5.10
CA VAL A 74 -2.34 -14.35 -5.81
C VAL A 74 -2.44 -13.00 -6.53
N GLU A 75 -3.60 -12.68 -7.10
CA GLU A 75 -3.90 -11.39 -7.73
C GLU A 75 -3.83 -10.25 -6.70
N HIS A 76 -4.39 -10.46 -5.50
CA HIS A 76 -4.24 -9.53 -4.38
C HIS A 76 -2.77 -9.35 -3.98
N LEU A 77 -2.01 -10.43 -3.89
CA LEU A 77 -0.58 -10.38 -3.53
C LEU A 77 0.23 -9.56 -4.55
N ILE A 78 0.06 -9.80 -5.85
CA ILE A 78 0.79 -9.07 -6.89
C ILE A 78 0.32 -7.61 -6.99
N ALA A 79 -0.97 -7.33 -6.74
CA ALA A 79 -1.49 -5.97 -6.67
C ALA A 79 -0.88 -5.19 -5.48
N ALA A 80 -0.76 -5.83 -4.32
CA ALA A 80 -0.10 -5.25 -3.16
C ALA A 80 1.39 -4.98 -3.42
N LEU A 81 2.10 -5.91 -4.06
CA LEU A 81 3.49 -5.72 -4.47
C LEU A 81 3.65 -4.56 -5.46
N GLY A 82 2.82 -4.52 -6.50
CA GLY A 82 2.83 -3.44 -7.50
C GLY A 82 2.59 -2.08 -6.85
N SER A 83 1.64 -2.00 -5.92
CA SER A 83 1.36 -0.79 -5.13
C SER A 83 2.56 -0.38 -4.28
N CYS A 84 3.23 -1.34 -3.62
CA CYS A 84 4.41 -1.07 -2.82
C CYS A 84 5.56 -0.47 -3.66
N LEU A 85 5.83 -1.05 -4.83
CA LEU A 85 6.84 -0.54 -5.76
C LEU A 85 6.50 0.86 -6.26
N ALA A 86 5.26 1.10 -6.67
CA ALA A 86 4.82 2.40 -7.18
C ALA A 86 4.94 3.50 -6.09
N ILE A 87 4.49 3.22 -4.86
CA ILE A 87 4.62 4.15 -3.73
C ILE A 87 6.10 4.39 -3.41
N GLY A 88 6.92 3.34 -3.41
CA GLY A 88 8.37 3.43 -3.21
C GLY A 88 9.06 4.30 -4.27
N TYR A 89 8.70 4.13 -5.55
CA TYR A 89 9.19 4.98 -6.63
C TYR A 89 8.77 6.44 -6.48
N ALA A 90 7.50 6.69 -6.15
CA ALA A 90 7.02 8.04 -5.91
C ALA A 90 7.80 8.74 -4.78
N ALA A 91 8.01 8.04 -3.66
CA ALA A 91 8.78 8.57 -2.53
C ALA A 91 10.24 8.88 -2.92
N ASN A 92 10.94 7.90 -3.49
CA ASN A 92 12.37 8.04 -3.82
C ASN A 92 12.62 9.05 -4.95
N ALA A 93 11.78 9.08 -6.00
CA ALA A 93 11.87 10.08 -7.06
C ALA A 93 11.67 11.49 -6.50
N THR A 94 10.73 11.67 -5.57
CA THR A 94 10.49 12.95 -4.89
C THR A 94 11.70 13.41 -4.09
N VAL A 95 12.30 12.51 -3.29
CA VAL A 95 13.55 12.79 -2.55
C VAL A 95 14.68 13.19 -3.51
N ALA A 96 14.76 12.53 -4.67
CA ALA A 96 15.76 12.80 -5.69
C ALA A 96 15.48 14.05 -6.55
N GLY A 97 14.35 14.76 -6.35
CA GLY A 97 13.99 15.92 -7.16
C GLY A 97 13.52 15.58 -8.58
N ILE A 98 13.13 14.33 -8.84
CA ILE A 98 12.69 13.83 -10.13
C ILE A 98 11.15 13.90 -10.22
N ARG A 99 10.64 14.60 -11.24
CA ARG A 99 9.21 14.62 -11.57
C ARG A 99 8.80 13.33 -12.28
N LEU A 100 7.70 12.74 -11.84
CA LEU A 100 7.02 11.63 -12.48
C LEU A 100 5.83 12.17 -13.27
N ASP A 101 5.68 11.75 -14.52
CA ASP A 101 4.48 12.05 -15.32
C ASP A 101 3.45 10.91 -15.21
N THR A 102 3.92 9.66 -15.26
CA THR A 102 3.17 8.41 -15.02
C THR A 102 4.10 7.33 -14.46
N LEU A 103 3.53 6.30 -13.83
CA LEU A 103 4.23 5.08 -13.39
C LEU A 103 3.68 3.85 -14.12
#